data_AF-A0A3D4UME5-F1
#
_entry.id   AF-A0A3D4UME5-F1
#
_cell.length_a   1.000
_cell.length_b   1.000
_cell.length_c   1.000
_cell.angle_alpha   90.00
_cell.angle_beta   90.00
_cell.angle_gamma   90.00
#
_symmetry.space_group_name_H-M   'P 1'
#
loop_
_entity.id
_entity.type
_entity.pdbx_description
1 polymer ?
#
loop_
_entity_poly.entity_id
_entity_poly.type
_entity_poly.pdbx_seq_one_letter_code
_entity_poly.pdbx_strand_id
1 'polypeptide(L)'
;SGSQRLRFPEMLRIYAQNLKPEPRERPAVGLPWFIAAWQARLAKLVGLGGLLPFDEGMAIMGGRDSVSENASVIADFGFTPAEFEASLQTYADQL
;
A
#
# COMPACT_ATOMS: atom_id res chain seq x y z
N SER A 1 10.47 0.36 2.79
CA SER A 1 11.65 0.43 1.92
C SER A 1 12.19 -0.97 1.82
N GLY A 2 11.95 -1.66 0.69
CA GLY A 2 12.47 -3.00 0.40
C GLY A 2 13.41 -2.92 -0.80
N SER A 3 14.28 -3.91 -0.99
CA SER A 3 15.18 -3.98 -2.16
C SER A 3 14.42 -4.09 -3.50
N GLN A 4 13.13 -4.45 -3.45
CA GLN A 4 12.22 -4.50 -4.59
C GLN A 4 11.59 -3.14 -4.91
N ARG A 5 11.61 -2.75 -6.20
CA ARG A 5 10.72 -1.71 -6.73
C ARG A 5 9.43 -2.37 -7.21
N LEU A 6 8.30 -2.01 -6.62
CA LEU A 6 6.97 -2.52 -6.94
C LEU A 6 6.01 -1.37 -7.14
N ARG A 7 5.30 -1.35 -8.27
CA ARG A 7 4.21 -0.38 -8.45
C ARG A 7 3.03 -0.80 -7.61
N PHE A 8 2.22 0.17 -7.20
CA PHE A 8 1.04 -0.08 -6.38
C PHE A 8 0.09 -1.17 -6.95
N PRO A 9 -0.22 -1.23 -8.27
CA PRO A 9 -1.04 -2.31 -8.81
C PRO A 9 -0.40 -3.70 -8.73
N GLU A 10 0.93 -3.77 -8.84
CA GLU A 10 1.68 -5.03 -8.75
C GLU A 10 1.69 -5.54 -7.32
N MET A 11 1.87 -4.63 -6.35
CA MET A 11 1.75 -4.93 -4.92
C MET A 11 0.37 -5.49 -4.57
N LEU A 12 -0.71 -4.87 -5.06
CA LEU A 12 -2.09 -5.37 -4.85
C LEU A 12 -2.31 -6.77 -5.45
N ARG A 13 -1.67 -7.06 -6.59
CA ARG A 13 -1.74 -8.39 -7.21
C ARG A 13 -1.04 -9.44 -6.35
N ILE A 14 0.13 -9.13 -5.81
CA ILE A 14 0.88 -10.01 -4.90
C ILE A 14 0.05 -10.27 -3.63
N TYR A 15 -0.60 -9.24 -3.06
CA TYR A 15 -1.50 -9.42 -1.92
C TYR A 15 -2.68 -10.35 -2.24
N ALA A 16 -3.35 -10.16 -3.38
CA ALA A 16 -4.46 -10.99 -3.79
C ALA A 16 -4.08 -12.47 -4.02
N GLN A 17 -2.81 -12.75 -4.35
CA GLN A 17 -2.29 -14.09 -4.55
C GLN A 17 -1.90 -14.79 -3.24
N ASN A 18 -1.43 -14.04 -2.24
CA ASN A 18 -0.86 -14.60 -1.01
C ASN A 18 -1.82 -14.55 0.20
N LEU A 19 -2.79 -13.65 0.21
CA LEU A 19 -3.82 -13.61 1.25
C LEU A 19 -4.98 -14.48 0.81
N LYS A 20 -5.43 -15.43 1.65
CA LYS A 20 -6.64 -16.24 1.39
C LYS A 20 -7.81 -15.27 1.12
N PRO A 21 -8.30 -15.16 -0.12
CA PRO A 21 -9.35 -14.21 -0.41
C PRO A 21 -10.66 -14.67 0.24
N GLU A 22 -11.32 -13.80 1.00
CA GLU A 22 -12.77 -13.93 1.16
C GLU A 22 -13.39 -14.01 -0.25
N PRO A 23 -14.48 -14.78 -0.45
CA PRO A 23 -15.01 -15.15 -1.77
C PRO A 23 -15.72 -14.01 -2.52
N ARG A 24 -15.19 -12.79 -2.50
CA ARG A 24 -15.70 -11.66 -3.29
C ARG A 24 -14.77 -11.40 -4.46
N GLU A 25 -15.08 -12.05 -5.58
CA GLU A 25 -14.58 -11.74 -6.93
C GLU A 25 -15.05 -10.35 -7.40
N ARG A 26 -14.71 -9.28 -6.68
CA ARG A 26 -14.92 -7.92 -7.16
C ARG A 26 -13.63 -7.45 -7.81
N PRO A 27 -13.62 -7.12 -9.10
CA PRO A 27 -12.45 -6.49 -9.71
C PRO A 27 -12.13 -5.23 -8.93
N ALA A 28 -10.86 -5.04 -8.58
CA ALA A 28 -10.41 -3.80 -7.97
C ALA A 28 -10.60 -2.66 -8.98
N VAL A 29 -11.73 -1.94 -8.87
CA VAL A 29 -11.99 -0.76 -9.70
C VAL A 29 -11.19 0.39 -9.11
N GLY A 30 -10.09 0.73 -9.78
CA GLY A 30 -9.22 1.83 -9.36
C GLY A 30 -9.98 3.16 -9.44
N LEU A 31 -10.01 3.89 -8.32
CA LEU A 31 -10.41 5.29 -8.28
C LEU A 31 -9.17 6.19 -8.41
N PRO A 32 -9.23 7.28 -9.20
CA PRO A 32 -8.14 8.24 -9.23
C PRO A 32 -7.84 8.79 -7.83
N TRP A 33 -6.57 8.83 -7.47
CA TRP A 33 -6.13 9.17 -6.10
C TRP A 33 -6.61 10.54 -5.62
N PHE A 34 -6.71 11.52 -6.52
CA PHE A 34 -7.17 12.86 -6.17
C PHE A 34 -8.65 12.88 -5.79
N ILE A 35 -9.47 11.99 -6.37
CA ILE A 35 -10.88 11.84 -6.01
C ILE A 35 -10.99 11.18 -4.63
N ALA A 36 -10.22 10.14 -4.38
CA ALA A 36 -10.17 9.47 -3.07
C ALA A 36 -9.67 10.41 -1.97
N ALA A 37 -8.65 11.22 -2.24
CA ALA A 37 -8.14 12.24 -1.32
C ALA A 37 -9.21 13.29 -0.98
N TRP A 38 -9.95 13.76 -1.99
CA TRP A 38 -11.07 14.68 -1.79
C TRP A 38 -12.19 14.07 -0.96
N GLN A 39 -12.56 12.82 -1.20
CA GLN A 39 -13.56 12.11 -0.39
C GLN A 39 -13.11 11.97 1.06
N ALA A 40 -11.84 11.59 1.30
CA ALA A 40 -11.30 11.46 2.65
C ALA A 40 -11.25 12.81 3.38
N ARG A 41 -10.87 13.88 2.68
CA ARG A 41 -10.90 15.24 3.20
C ARG A 41 -12.30 15.70 3.56
N LEU A 42 -13.29 15.47 2.70
CA LEU A 42 -14.68 15.80 2.97
C LEU A 42 -15.23 14.99 4.13
N ALA A 43 -14.97 13.68 4.18
CA ALA A 43 -15.37 12.80 5.28
C ALA A 43 -14.78 13.28 6.62
N LYS A 44 -13.50 13.69 6.64
CA LYS A 44 -12.87 14.28 7.82
C LYS A 44 -13.56 15.57 8.27
N LEU A 45 -13.92 16.45 7.32
CA LEU A 45 -14.59 17.73 7.62
C LEU A 45 -15.98 17.55 8.23
N VAL A 46 -16.73 16.52 7.83
CA VAL A 46 -18.06 16.22 8.38
C VAL A 46 -18.03 15.30 9.60
N GLY A 47 -16.85 15.04 10.18
CA GLY A 47 -16.69 14.18 11.35
C GLY A 47 -16.82 12.67 11.07
N LEU A 48 -16.90 12.28 9.80
CA LEU A 48 -17.01 10.89 9.33
C LEU A 48 -15.65 10.32 8.88
N GLY A 49 -14.54 10.97 9.23
CA GLY A 49 -13.20 10.54 8.84
C GLY A 49 -12.84 9.12 9.28
N GLY A 50 -13.47 8.60 10.34
CA GLY A 50 -13.28 7.22 10.80
C GLY A 50 -14.11 6.16 10.08
N LEU A 51 -15.02 6.54 9.16
CA LEU A 51 -15.80 5.57 8.37
C LEU A 51 -15.07 5.09 7.12
N LEU A 52 -14.10 5.86 6.64
CA LEU A 52 -13.29 5.43 5.51
C LEU A 52 -12.11 4.59 6.03
N PRO A 53 -11.75 3.50 5.33
CA PRO A 53 -10.58 2.69 5.70
C PRO A 53 -9.25 3.37 5.35
N PHE A 54 -9.27 4.64 4.94
CA PHE A 54 -8.11 5.43 4.53
C PHE A 54 -8.35 6.92 4.81
N ASP A 55 -7.27 7.67 4.97
CA ASP A 55 -7.27 9.13 5.06
C ASP A 55 -6.76 9.80 3.77
N GLU A 56 -6.79 11.14 3.73
CA GLU A 56 -6.32 11.94 2.60
C GLU A 56 -4.84 11.67 2.28
N GLY A 57 -4.01 11.47 3.31
CA GLY A 57 -2.58 11.20 3.15
C GLY A 57 -2.34 9.84 2.51
N MET A 58 -3.05 8.80 2.94
CA MET A 58 -2.98 7.45 2.39
C MET A 58 -3.43 7.41 0.93
N ALA A 59 -4.49 8.14 0.58
CA ALA A 59 -4.94 8.26 -0.80
C ALA A 59 -3.88 8.95 -1.69
N ILE A 60 -3.25 10.02 -1.22
CA ILE A 60 -2.18 10.71 -1.94
C ILE A 60 -0.94 9.82 -2.08
N MET A 61 -0.55 9.10 -1.01
CA MET A 61 0.59 8.18 -1.03
C MET A 61 0.37 7.00 -1.98
N GLY A 62 -0.84 6.43 -2.05
CA GLY A 62 -1.15 5.36 -2.99
C GLY A 62 -1.19 5.83 -4.45
N GLY A 63 -1.47 7.12 -4.68
CA GLY A 63 -1.55 7.73 -6.00
C GLY A 63 -0.24 8.29 -6.55
N ARG A 64 0.61 8.80 -5.66
CA ARG A 64 1.95 9.27 -5.98
C ARG A 64 2.90 8.13 -5.71
N ASP A 65 3.26 7.38 -6.75
CA ASP A 65 4.25 6.31 -6.70
C ASP A 65 5.56 6.88 -6.15
N SER A 66 5.73 6.78 -4.83
CA SER A 66 6.81 7.43 -4.08
C SER A 66 7.93 6.42 -3.96
N VAL A 67 8.86 6.46 -4.91
CA VAL A 67 10.03 5.58 -4.90
C VAL A 67 11.02 6.11 -3.87
N SER A 68 11.13 5.44 -2.73
CA SER A 68 12.21 5.69 -1.77
C SER A 68 13.40 4.81 -2.13
N GLU A 69 14.56 5.42 -2.33
CA GLU A 69 15.80 4.72 -2.63
C GLU A 69 16.49 4.29 -1.33
N ASN A 70 16.89 3.02 -1.23
CA ASN A 70 17.51 2.47 -0.01
C ASN A 70 19.00 2.85 0.14
N ALA A 71 19.53 3.75 -0.70
CA ALA A 71 20.95 4.10 -0.71
C ALA A 71 21.42 4.63 0.65
N SER A 72 20.62 5.47 1.32
CA SER A 72 20.93 5.98 2.67
C SER A 72 20.90 4.89 3.72
N VAL A 73 19.90 3.99 3.68
CA VAL A 73 19.79 2.90 4.65
C VAL A 73 20.97 1.94 4.56
N ILE A 74 21.40 1.61 3.34
CA ILE A 74 22.57 0.76 3.11
C ILE A 74 23.85 1.47 3.57
N ALA A 75 24.00 2.76 3.23
CA ALA A 75 25.17 3.55 3.61
C ALA A 75 25.30 3.76 5.12
N ASP A 76 24.19 4.00 5.81
CA ASP A 76 24.17 4.37 7.22
C ASP A 76 24.16 3.16 8.15
N PHE A 77 23.54 2.04 7.75
CA PHE A 77 23.30 0.88 8.63
C PHE A 77 23.92 -0.43 8.13
N GLY A 78 24.48 -0.47 6.93
CA GLY A 78 25.26 -1.62 6.42
C GLY A 78 24.46 -2.91 6.20
N PHE A 79 23.13 -2.88 6.27
CA PHE A 79 22.27 -4.03 5.97
C PHE A 79 21.42 -3.77 4.72
N THR A 80 21.13 -4.84 3.97
CA THR A 80 20.25 -4.80 2.80
C THR A 80 18.86 -5.30 3.21
N PRO A 81 17.79 -4.49 3.06
CA PRO A 81 16.43 -4.95 3.34
C PRO A 81 16.06 -6.15 2.48
N ALA A 82 15.30 -7.10 3.03
CA ALA A 82 14.76 -8.22 2.26
C ALA A 82 13.74 -7.75 1.19
N GLU A 83 13.54 -8.58 0.17
CA GLU A 83 12.53 -8.36 -0.86
C GLU A 83 11.11 -8.40 -0.27
N PHE A 84 10.19 -7.63 -0.87
CA PHE A 84 8.83 -7.46 -0.35
C PHE A 84 8.05 -8.78 -0.37
N GLU A 85 8.11 -9.53 -1.47
CA GLU A 85 7.37 -10.77 -1.64
C GLU A 85 7.79 -11.87 -0.65
N ALA A 86 9.10 -12.06 -0.47
CA ALA A 86 9.64 -13.02 0.51
C ALA A 86 9.24 -12.67 1.96
N SER A 87 9.22 -11.36 2.28
CA SER A 87 8.77 -10.88 3.58
C SER A 87 7.26 -11.09 3.78
N LEU A 88 6.48 -10.88 2.73
CA LEU A 88 5.02 -11.03 2.76
C LEU A 88 4.61 -12.48 3.00
N GLN A 89 5.24 -13.45 2.33
CA GLN A 89 4.94 -14.88 2.50
C GLN A 89 5.09 -15.31 3.97
N THR A 90 6.20 -14.92 4.60
CA THR A 90 6.45 -15.19 6.03
C THR A 90 5.34 -14.66 6.94
N TYR A 91 4.76 -13.51 6.61
CA TYR A 91 3.69 -12.88 7.41
C TYR A 91 2.30 -13.44 7.07
N ALA A 92 2.05 -13.73 5.80
CA ALA A 92 0.77 -14.29 5.33
C ALA A 92 0.50 -15.68 5.93
N ASP A 93 1.53 -16.48 6.19
CA ASP A 93 1.41 -17.77 6.89
C ASP A 93 0.99 -17.63 8.37
N GLN A 94 1.09 -16.42 8.95
CA GLN A 94 0.73 -16.11 10.34
C GLN A 94 -0.65 -15.46 10.50
N LEU A 95 -1.33 -15.15 9.38
CA LEU A 95 -2.68 -14.57 9.32
C LEU A 95 -3.76 -15.64 9.10
#